data_AF-A0A6L6EHL5-F1
#
_entry.id   AF-A0A6L6EHL5-F1
#
_cell.length_a   1.000
_cell.length_b   1.000
_cell.length_c   1.000
_cell.angle_alpha   90.00
_cell.angle_beta   90.00
_cell.angle_gamma   90.00
#
_symmetry.space_group_name_H-M   'P 1'
#
loop_
_entity.id
_entity.type
_entity.pdbx_description
1 polymer ?
#
loop_
_entity_poly.entity_id
_entity_poly.type
_entity_poly.pdbx_seq_one_letter_code
_entity_poly.pdbx_strand_id
1 'polypeptide(L)'
;MTFNVGDTVVYPHHGAALIEAVEKRTIKGEERLYLVLKVAQGDLTVRVPADNVDMVGVRDVVGQEGLDRVFDVLRMPYTEEPTN
;
A
#
# COMPACT_ATOMS: atom_id res chain seq x y z
N MET A 1 -4.99 9.04 -5.65
CA MET A 1 -4.86 9.56 -4.26
C MET A 1 -3.59 10.40 -4.17
N THR A 2 -3.48 11.32 -3.21
CA THR A 2 -2.26 12.13 -3.04
C THR A 2 -1.49 11.61 -1.84
N PHE A 3 -0.38 10.94 -2.10
CA PHE A 3 0.50 10.38 -1.07
C PHE A 3 1.49 11.42 -0.57
N ASN A 4 1.60 11.59 0.75
CA ASN A 4 2.53 12.53 1.38
C ASN A 4 3.62 11.80 2.16
N VAL A 5 4.75 12.49 2.35
CA VAL A 5 5.83 12.00 3.22
C VAL A 5 5.30 11.89 4.66
N GLY A 6 5.52 10.75 5.28
CA GLY A 6 5.01 10.42 6.61
C GLY A 6 3.73 9.58 6.61
N ASP A 7 3.06 9.43 5.47
CA ASP A 7 1.86 8.60 5.40
C ASP A 7 2.22 7.11 5.56
N THR A 8 1.37 6.38 6.28
CA THR A 8 1.44 4.92 6.38
C THR A 8 0.51 4.31 5.36
N VAL A 9 1.05 3.48 4.49
CA VAL A 9 0.33 2.79 3.41
C VAL A 9 0.55 1.29 3.50
N VAL A 10 -0.24 0.50 2.79
CA VAL A 10 -0.07 -0.95 2.71
C VAL A 10 0.41 -1.32 1.31
N TYR A 11 1.58 -1.96 1.24
CA TYR A 11 2.14 -2.52 0.01
C TYR A 11 1.80 -4.02 -0.10
N PRO A 12 1.25 -4.49 -1.23
CA PRO A 12 0.87 -5.89 -1.40
C PRO A 12 2.01 -6.86 -1.08
N HIS A 13 1.67 -7.99 -0.46
CA HIS A 13 2.57 -9.04 0.03
C HIS A 13 3.59 -8.63 1.12
N HIS A 14 3.90 -7.35 1.32
CA HIS A 14 4.92 -6.89 2.28
C HIS A 14 4.33 -6.15 3.48
N GLY A 15 3.04 -5.80 3.43
CA GLY A 15 2.33 -5.22 4.57
C GLY A 15 2.49 -3.70 4.66
N ALA A 16 2.46 -3.17 5.89
CA ALA A 16 2.52 -1.74 6.12
C ALA A 16 3.90 -1.16 5.75
N ALA A 17 3.89 -0.01 5.10
CA ALA A 17 5.07 0.74 4.68
C ALA A 17 4.87 2.23 4.96
N LEU A 18 5.96 2.92 5.30
CA LEU A 18 6.01 4.35 5.51
C LEU A 18 6.54 5.04 4.26
N ILE A 19 5.92 6.14 3.85
CA ILE A 19 6.47 7.00 2.80
C ILE A 19 7.57 7.87 3.41
N GLU A 20 8.83 7.52 3.20
CA GLU A 20 9.98 8.27 3.73
C GLU A 20 10.30 9.52 2.92
N ALA A 21 10.11 9.47 1.59
CA ALA A 21 10.46 10.58 0.70
C ALA A 21 9.75 10.46 -0.65
N VAL A 22 9.71 11.60 -1.36
CA VAL A 22 9.39 11.67 -2.79
C VAL A 22 10.63 12.16 -3.52
N GLU A 23 11.22 11.32 -4.37
CA GLU A 23 12.43 11.60 -5.11
C GLU A 23 12.12 11.83 -6.59
N LYS A 24 12.81 12.80 -7.20
CA LYS A 24 12.87 12.92 -8.67
C LYS A 24 14.09 12.14 -9.17
N ARG A 25 13.89 11.24 -10.13
CA ARG A 25 14.99 10.52 -10.78
C ARG A 25 14.84 10.56 -12.29
N THR A 26 15.96 10.77 -12.98
CA THR A 26 16.03 10.66 -14.43
C THR A 26 16.43 9.24 -14.80
N ILE A 27 15.55 8.51 -15.50
CA ILE A 27 15.83 7.18 -16.02
C ILE A 27 15.63 7.21 -17.53
N LYS A 28 16.65 6.79 -18.29
CA LYS A 28 16.65 6.81 -19.77
C LYS A 28 16.34 8.20 -20.38
N GLY A 29 16.74 9.27 -19.69
CA GLY A 29 16.53 10.65 -20.14
C GLY A 29 15.18 11.27 -19.75
N GLU A 30 14.29 10.50 -19.11
CA GLU A 30 13.00 11.00 -18.63
C GLU A 30 13.05 11.23 -17.11
N GLU A 31 12.72 12.43 -16.66
CA GLU A 31 12.52 12.73 -15.23
C GLU A 31 11.17 12.16 -14.78
N ARG A 32 11.20 11.32 -13.73
CA ARG A 32 9.99 10.76 -13.11
C ARG A 32 10.06 10.90 -11.59
N LEU A 33 8.89 11.02 -10.99
CA LEU A 33 8.72 11.04 -9.53
C LEU A 33 8.62 9.61 -9.00
N TYR A 34 9.31 9.36 -7.88
CA TYR A 34 9.33 8.08 -7.19
C TYR A 34 8.98 8.28 -5.71
N LEU A 35 8.05 7.47 -5.21
CA LEU A 35 7.80 7.34 -3.77
C LEU A 35 8.79 6.34 -3.19
N VAL A 36 9.44 6.71 -2.09
CA VAL A 36 10.32 5.84 -1.30
C VAL A 36 9.51 5.27 -0.15
N LEU A 37 9.19 3.99 -0.25
CA LEU A 37 8.41 3.23 0.73
C LEU A 37 9.36 2.38 1.58
N LYS A 38 9.31 2.55 2.89
CA LYS A 38 10.02 1.70 3.84
C LYS A 38 9.07 0.75 4.50
N VAL A 39 9.24 -0.54 4.23
CA VAL A 39 8.40 -1.58 4.80
C VAL A 39 8.69 -1.71 6.31
N ALA A 40 7.66 -1.82 7.13
CA ALA A 40 7.81 -1.90 8.59
C ALA A 40 8.41 -3.24 9.04
N GLN A 41 8.16 -4.32 8.30
CA GLN A 41 8.73 -5.64 8.53
C GLN A 41 10.01 -5.84 7.71
N GLY A 42 11.15 -5.63 8.34
CA GLY A 42 12.48 -5.83 7.77
C GLY A 42 13.13 -4.55 7.25
N ASP A 43 14.28 -4.70 6.60
CA ASP A 43 15.09 -3.57 6.08
C ASP A 43 14.88 -3.35 4.57
N LEU A 44 13.65 -3.54 4.08
CA LEU A 44 13.32 -3.39 2.66
C LEU A 44 12.84 -1.97 2.34
N THR A 45 13.54 -1.31 1.42
CA THR A 45 13.14 -0.03 0.82
C THR A 45 12.71 -0.24 -0.63
N VAL A 46 11.46 0.10 -0.92
CA VAL A 46 10.84 -0.03 -2.25
C VAL A 46 10.69 1.36 -2.87
N ARG A 47 11.05 1.51 -4.14
CA ARG A 47 10.85 2.77 -4.88
C ARG A 47 9.81 2.54 -5.97
N VAL A 48 8.68 3.23 -5.86
CA VAL A 48 7.55 3.07 -6.80
C VAL A 48 7.38 4.36 -7.59
N PRO A 49 7.28 4.32 -8.94
CA PRO A 49 6.95 5.50 -9.73
C PRO A 49 5.59 6.06 -9.29
N ALA A 50 5.49 7.37 -9.06
CA ALA A 50 4.27 8.03 -8.60
C ALA A 50 3.06 7.76 -9.53
N ASP A 51 3.32 7.64 -10.83
CA ASP A 51 2.29 7.39 -11.86
C ASP A 51 1.69 5.98 -11.77
N ASN A 52 2.39 5.04 -11.13
CA ASN A 52 2.02 3.62 -11.09
C ASN A 52 1.51 3.16 -9.72
N VAL A 53 1.42 4.05 -8.73
CA VAL A 53 1.15 3.66 -7.34
C VAL A 53 -0.19 2.94 -7.20
N ASP A 54 -1.22 3.44 -7.88
CA ASP A 54 -2.56 2.83 -7.92
C ASP A 54 -2.54 1.46 -8.64
N MET A 55 -1.72 1.32 -9.70
CA MET A 55 -1.57 0.04 -10.43
C MET A 55 -0.84 -1.03 -9.62
N VAL A 56 0.13 -0.64 -8.80
CA VAL A 56 0.91 -1.58 -7.97
C VAL A 56 0.12 -2.01 -6.73
N GLY A 57 -1.03 -1.38 -6.47
CA GLY A 57 -1.95 -1.79 -5.41
C GLY A 57 -1.55 -1.28 -4.03
N VAL A 58 -0.83 -0.16 -3.96
CA VAL A 58 -0.61 0.55 -2.69
C VAL A 58 -1.96 1.08 -2.21
N ARG A 59 -2.31 0.77 -0.96
CA ARG A 59 -3.60 1.16 -0.36
C ARG A 59 -3.39 1.99 0.90
N ASP A 60 -4.35 2.87 1.17
CA ASP A 60 -4.44 3.53 2.46
C ASP A 60 -4.78 2.54 3.57
N VAL A 61 -4.44 2.94 4.80
CA VAL A 61 -4.84 2.21 6.00
C VAL A 61 -6.35 2.22 6.17
N VAL A 62 -6.87 1.08 6.63
CA VAL A 62 -8.30 0.92 6.88
C VAL A 62 -8.68 1.63 8.19
N GLY A 63 -9.73 2.44 8.15
CA GLY A 63 -10.29 3.10 9.34
C GLY A 63 -11.21 2.19 10.18
N GLN A 64 -11.79 2.73 11.25
CA GLN A 64 -12.65 1.97 12.18
C GLN A 64 -13.79 1.24 11.47
N GLU A 65 -14.50 1.89 10.54
CA GLU A 65 -15.61 1.26 9.82
C GLU A 65 -15.18 0.03 9.01
N GLY A 66 -13.98 0.07 8.41
CA GLY A 66 -13.47 -1.07 7.67
C GLY A 66 -12.98 -2.18 8.59
N LEU A 67 -12.46 -1.84 9.77
CA LEU A 67 -12.15 -2.81 10.82
C LEU A 67 -13.40 -3.53 11.32
N ASP A 68 -14.49 -2.79 11.55
CA ASP A 68 -15.78 -3.35 11.97
C ASP A 68 -16.31 -4.33 10.93
N ARG A 69 -16.27 -3.97 9.64
CA ARG A 69 -16.63 -4.88 8.53
C ARG A 69 -15.77 -6.14 8.51
N VAL A 70 -14.47 -6.03 8.77
CA VAL A 70 -13.57 -7.19 8.85
C VAL A 70 -13.98 -8.10 10.00
N PHE A 71 -14.30 -7.54 11.18
CA PHE A 71 -14.79 -8.34 12.29
C PHE A 71 -16.14 -9.00 12.00
N ASP A 72 -17.05 -8.29 11.35
CA ASP A 72 -18.36 -8.85 10.96
C ASP A 72 -18.16 -10.08 10.07
N VAL A 73 -17.31 -9.97 9.04
CA VAL A 73 -16.98 -11.09 8.15
C VAL A 73 -16.31 -12.24 8.91
N LEU A 74 -15.31 -11.96 9.74
CA LEU A 74 -14.57 -13.00 10.48
C LEU A 74 -15.41 -13.71 11.56
N ARG A 75 -16.48 -13.07 12.05
CA ARG A 75 -17.40 -13.64 13.06
C ARG A 75 -18.62 -14.30 12.43
N MET A 76 -18.75 -14.31 11.09
CA MET A 76 -19.87 -14.98 10.44
C MET A 76 -19.89 -16.47 10.79
N PRO A 77 -21.01 -16.99 11.32
CA PRO A 77 -21.10 -18.40 11.74
C PRO A 77 -21.07 -19.38 10.57
N TYR A 78 -21.36 -18.91 9.36
CA TYR A 78 -21.35 -19.67 8.13
C TYR A 78 -20.71 -18.84 7.03
N THR A 79 -19.79 -19.44 6.29
CA THR A 79 -19.32 -18.92 5.02
C THR A 79 -19.88 -19.81 3.92
N GLU A 80 -20.39 -19.24 2.83
CA GLU A 80 -20.71 -20.01 1.64
C GLU A 80 -19.39 -20.29 0.91
N GLU A 81 -18.94 -21.54 0.92
CA GLU A 81 -17.92 -21.99 -0.01
C GLU A 81 -18.59 -22.35 -1.33
N PRO A 82 -18.28 -21.66 -2.44
CA PRO A 82 -18.77 -22.08 -3.74
C PRO A 82 -18.27 -23.49 -4.03
N THR A 83 -19.20 -24.40 -4.33
CA THR A 83 -18.84 -25.74 -4.80
C THR A 83 -18.26 -25.60 -6.20
N ASN A 84 -16.97 -25.93 -6.36
CA ASN A 84 -16.29 -25.98 -7.66
C ASN A 84 -17.03 -26.86 -8.67
#